data_AF-A0A9D0XXK0-F1
#
_entry.id   AF-A0A9D0XXK0-F1
#
_cell.length_a   1.000
_cell.length_b   1.000
_cell.length_c   1.000
_cell.angle_alpha   90.00
_cell.angle_beta   90.00
_cell.angle_gamma   90.00
#
_symmetry.space_group_name_H-M   'P 1'
#
loop_
_entity.id
_entity.type
_entity.pdbx_description
1 polymer ?
#
loop_
_entity_poly.entity_id
_entity_poly.type
_entity_poly.pdbx_seq_one_letter_code
_entity_poly.pdbx_strand_id
1 'polypeptide(L)' 'MDTIICDIAKNRLVKEFNEALQSLGLFVSSIRFDDSVGLSVILELSMAESDSFCA' A
#
# COMPACT_ATOMS: atom_id res chain seq x y z
N MET A 1 -15.89 -6.53 13.02
CA MET A 1 -16.60 -7.49 12.14
C MET A 1 -16.49 -6.90 10.76
N ASP A 2 -15.47 -7.32 10.00
CA ASP A 2 -15.26 -6.78 8.66
C ASP A 2 -16.46 -7.15 7.79
N THR A 3 -17.01 -6.16 7.09
CA THR A 3 -18.11 -6.39 6.16
C THR A 3 -17.52 -6.78 4.80
N ILE A 4 -18.30 -7.49 3.97
CA ILE A 4 -17.91 -7.79 2.58
C ILE A 4 -17.49 -6.50 1.82
N ILE A 5 -18.11 -5.36 2.17
CA ILE A 5 -17.76 -4.05 1.60
C ILE A 5 -16.34 -3.62 2.02
N CYS A 6 -15.99 -3.82 3.29
CA CYS A 6 -14.64 -3.55 3.80
C CYS A 6 -13.60 -4.39 3.07
N ASP A 7 -13.86 -5.68 2.85
CA ASP A 7 -12.92 -6.57 2.15
C ASP A 7 -12.71 -6.15 0.68
N ILE A 8 -13.79 -5.77 0.00
CA ILE A 8 -13.71 -5.24 -1.38
C ILE A 8 -12.89 -3.95 -1.41
N ALA A 9 -13.12 -3.04 -0.45
CA ALA A 9 -12.39 -1.79 -0.35
C ALA A 9 -10.89 -2.03 -0.07
N LYS A 10 -10.57 -2.89 0.91
CA LYS A 10 -9.19 -3.28 1.25
C LYS A 10 -8.48 -3.88 0.03
N ASN A 11 -9.12 -4.80 -0.68
CA ASN A 11 -8.55 -5.41 -1.89
C ASN A 11 -8.30 -4.40 -3.02
N ARG A 12 -9.21 -3.44 -3.23
CA ARG A 12 -9.00 -2.36 -4.21
C ARG A 12 -7.83 -1.47 -3.81
N LEU A 13 -7.76 -1.06 -2.54
CA LEU A 13 -6.66 -0.24 -2.03
C LEU A 13 -5.30 -0.93 -2.19
N VAL A 14 -5.21 -2.22 -1.89
CA VAL A 14 -3.99 -3.01 -2.12
C VAL A 14 -3.53 -2.93 -3.57
N LYS A 15 -4.45 -3.11 -4.52
CA LYS A 15 -4.14 -3.04 -5.94
C LYS A 15 -3.66 -1.64 -6.34
N GLU A 16 -4.42 -0.61 -5.98
CA GLU A 16 -4.13 0.78 -6.35
C GLU A 16 -2.80 1.26 -5.76
N PHE A 17 -2.49 0.92 -4.50
CA PHE A 17 -1.19 1.26 -3.90
C PHE A 17 -0.03 0.58 -4.62
N ASN A 18 -0.15 -0.70 -4.95
CA ASN A 18 0.90 -1.41 -5.69
C ASN A 18 1.13 -0.79 -7.07
N GLU A 19 0.08 -0.55 -7.84
CA GLU A 19 0.19 0.02 -9.19
C GLU A 19 0.76 1.44 -9.17
N ALA A 20 0.26 2.30 -8.26
CA ALA A 20 0.74 3.66 -8.15
C ALA A 20 2.20 3.75 -7.70
N LEU A 21 2.60 2.96 -6.70
CA LEU A 21 3.98 2.99 -6.19
C LEU A 21 4.96 2.33 -7.14
N GLN A 22 4.55 1.26 -7.83
CA GLN A 22 5.36 0.64 -8.87
C GLN A 22 5.65 1.62 -10.02
N SER A 23 4.70 2.49 -10.38
CA SER A 23 4.93 3.54 -11.39
C SER A 23 6.01 4.56 -10.96
N LEU A 24 6.28 4.65 -9.66
CA LEU A 24 7.33 5.49 -9.06
C LEU A 24 8.62 4.70 -8.76
N GLY A 25 8.73 3.44 -9.17
CA GLY A 25 9.88 2.58 -8.85
C GLY A 25 9.93 2.10 -7.39
N LEU A 26 8.84 2.30 -6.65
CA LEU A 26 8.69 1.87 -5.27
C LEU A 26 7.91 0.54 -5.23
N PHE A 27 8.39 -0.41 -4.45
CA PHE A 27 7.74 -1.71 -4.27
C PHE A 27 7.12 -1.78 -2.88
N VAL A 28 5.88 -2.24 -2.78
CA VAL A 28 5.23 -2.43 -1.48
C VAL A 28 5.55 -3.80 -0.96
N SER A 29 6.25 -3.88 0.17
CA SER A 29 6.60 -5.16 0.82
C SER A 29 5.49 -5.64 1.76
N SER A 30 4.74 -4.72 2.36
CA SER A 30 3.62 -5.05 3.26
C SER A 30 2.56 -3.95 3.26
N ILE A 31 1.29 -4.36 3.35
CA ILE A 31 0.14 -3.47 3.55
C ILE A 31 -0.61 -3.99 4.77
N ARG A 32 -0.80 -3.14 5.77
CA ARG A 32 -1.58 -3.45 6.97
C ARG A 32 -2.67 -2.41 7.15
N PHE A 33 -3.89 -2.88 7.37
CA PHE A 33 -5.03 -2.04 7.70
C PHE A 33 -5.16 -2.01 9.21
N ASP A 34 -5.17 -0.80 9.78
CA ASP A 34 -5.37 -0.60 11.20
C ASP A 34 -6.71 0.12 11.43
N ASP A 35 -7.60 -0.58 12.13
CA ASP A 35 -8.94 -0.10 12.45
C ASP A 35 -8.99 0.61 13.83
N SER A 36 -7.84 0.81 14.48
CA SER A 36 -7.74 1.41 15.82
C SER A 36 -8.11 2.90 15.85
N VAL A 37 -7.86 3.62 14.74
CA VAL A 37 -8.19 5.05 14.59
C VAL A 37 -8.72 5.28 13.17
N GLY A 38 -10.01 5.05 12.97
CA GLY A 38 -10.61 5.18 11.64
C GLY A 38 -10.03 4.20 10.63
N LEU A 39 -9.96 4.59 9.36
CA LEU A 39 -9.46 3.75 8.27
C LEU A 39 -8.00 4.12 8.00
N SER A 40 -7.08 3.53 8.77
CA SER A 40 -5.64 3.76 8.66
C SER A 40 -4.97 2.66 7.83
N VAL A 41 -4.00 3.03 7.00
CA VAL A 41 -3.20 2.10 6.19
C VAL A 41 -1.73 2.32 6.47
N ILE A 42 -1.05 1.26 6.88
CA ILE A 42 0.40 1.23 7.09
C ILE A 42 1.02 0.51 5.90
N LEU A 43 1.89 1.21 5.18
CA LEU A 43 2.64 0.69 4.04
C LEU A 43 4.11 0.53 4.41
N GLU A 44 4.66 -0.66 4.16
CA GLU A 44 6.11 -0.88 4.15
C GLU A 44 6.59 -0.87 2.71
N LEU A 45 7.58 -0.03 2.42
CA LEU A 45 8.13 0.17 1.09
C LEU A 45 9.55 -0.37 1.01
N SER A 46 9.89 -0.99 -0.11
CA SER A 46 11.24 -1.28 -0.53
C SER A 46 11.52 -0.55 -1.84
N MET A 47 12.73 -0.02 -1.97
CA MET A 47 13.22 0.56 -3.22
C MET A 47 14.18 -0.45 -3.84
N ALA A 48 14.06 -0.71 -5.14
CA ALA A 48 15.14 -1.40 -5.84
C ALA A 48 16.37 -0.48 -5.81
N GLU A 49 17.50 -0.96 -5.28
CA GLU A 49 18.81 -0.30 -5.42
C GLU A 49 19.24 -0.37 -6.89
N SER A 50 18.63 0.47 -7.72
CA SER A 50 19.17 0.81 -9.03
C SER A 50 19.00 2.32 -9.18
N ASP A 51 20.07 3.00 -8.80
CA ASP A 51 20.36 4.42 -8.92
C ASP A 51 19.42 5.37 -8.17
N SER A 52 19.86 5.65 -6.94
CA SER A 52 19.53 6.84 -6.17
C SER A 52 19.70 8.12 -7.01
N PHE A 53 18.59 8.62 -7.55
CA PHE A 53 18.41 10.04 -7.87
C PHE A 53 17.03 10.51 -7.42
N CYS A 54 16.92 10.86 -6.13
CA CYS A 54 16.05 11.96 -5.74
C CYS A 54 16.96 13.19 -5.59
N ALA A 55 16.91 14.08 -6.58
CA ALA A 55 17.41 15.45 -6.51
C ALA A 55 16.26 16.40 -6.19
#